data_AF-A0A444UH42-F1
#
_entry.id   AF-A0A444UH42-F1
#
_cell.length_a   1.000
_cell.length_b   1.000
_cell.length_c   1.000
_cell.angle_alpha   90.00
_cell.angle_beta   90.00
_cell.angle_gamma   90.00
#
_symmetry.space_group_name_H-M   'P 1'
#
loop_
_entity.id
_entity.type
_entity.pdbx_description
1 polymer ?
#
loop_
_entity_poly.entity_id
_entity_poly.type
_entity_poly.pdbx_seq_one_letter_code
_entity_poly.pdbx_strand_id
1 'polypeptide(L)'
;MVHIERLPCLNSYDRYCSNQVVAKAVLDHKKLDHRVHDFLQCCLKSPFSRKLDLWNFLDIPRSRLVKYPLLLREILKHTANEHTDQQHLDEAVRLPLLECESREAD
;
A
#
# COMPACT_ATOMS: atom_id res chain seq x y z
N MET A 1 -12.84 -16.05 -11.81
CA MET A 1 -12.86 -16.52 -10.41
C MET A 1 -11.81 -15.80 -9.57
N VAL A 2 -12.15 -14.58 -9.14
CA VAL A 2 -11.40 -13.84 -8.12
C VAL A 2 -11.99 -14.19 -6.76
N HIS A 3 -11.38 -15.11 -6.02
CA HIS A 3 -11.81 -15.44 -4.66
C HIS A 3 -11.34 -14.38 -3.67
N ILE A 4 -12.25 -13.50 -3.28
CA ILE A 4 -12.01 -12.41 -2.30
C ILE A 4 -11.74 -12.96 -0.90
N GLU A 5 -12.28 -14.13 -0.58
CA GLU A 5 -11.98 -14.89 0.65
C GLU A 5 -10.49 -15.26 0.78
N ARG A 6 -9.70 -15.18 -0.30
CA ARG A 6 -8.24 -15.37 -0.28
C ARG A 6 -7.45 -14.09 -0.06
N LEU A 7 -8.07 -13.03 0.45
CA LEU A 7 -7.37 -11.87 1.01
C LEU A 7 -7.27 -11.88 2.56
N PRO A 8 -7.03 -13.01 3.27
CA PRO A 8 -6.84 -13.00 4.73
C PRO A 8 -5.60 -12.21 5.15
N CYS A 9 -4.73 -11.87 4.19
CA CYS A 9 -3.53 -11.08 4.39
C CYS A 9 -3.80 -9.59 4.65
N LEU A 10 -4.96 -9.03 4.24
CA LEU A 10 -5.22 -7.60 4.36
C LEU A 10 -5.25 -7.11 5.81
N ASN A 11 -5.61 -7.97 6.76
CA ASN A 11 -5.61 -7.63 8.19
C ASN A 11 -4.19 -7.36 8.73
N SER A 12 -3.15 -7.98 8.13
CA SER A 12 -1.76 -7.65 8.48
C SER A 12 -1.34 -6.25 8.01
N TYR A 13 -2.00 -5.72 6.98
CA TYR A 13 -1.76 -4.37 6.49
C TYR A 13 -2.39 -3.31 7.40
N ASP A 14 -3.48 -3.63 8.09
CA ASP A 14 -4.11 -2.71 9.05
C ASP A 14 -3.08 -2.25 10.09
N ARG A 15 -2.51 -3.20 10.83
CA ARG A 15 -1.45 -2.89 11.82
C ARG A 15 -0.21 -2.24 11.19
N TYR A 16 0.17 -2.60 9.96
CA TYR A 16 1.32 -2.00 9.30
C TYR A 16 1.05 -0.53 8.97
N CYS A 17 -0.08 -0.23 8.32
CA CYS A 17 -0.48 1.11 7.91
C CYS A 17 -0.77 2.01 9.12
N SER A 18 -1.44 1.52 10.17
CA SER A 18 -1.69 2.31 11.39
C SER A 18 -0.40 2.75 12.10
N ASN A 19 0.69 2.00 11.96
CA ASN A 19 2.00 2.35 12.53
C ASN A 19 2.88 3.18 11.58
N GLN A 20 2.41 3.46 10.37
CA GLN A 20 3.24 4.04 9.31
C GLN A 20 3.61 5.50 9.58
N VAL A 21 2.72 6.27 10.21
CA VAL A 21 3.00 7.63 10.69
C VAL A 21 4.12 7.61 11.74
N VAL A 22 4.04 6.68 12.70
CA VAL A 22 5.06 6.51 13.74
C VAL A 22 6.39 6.07 13.12
N ALA A 23 6.36 5.11 12.19
CA ALA A 23 7.54 4.64 11.48
C ALA A 23 8.22 5.77 10.68
N LYS A 24 7.44 6.66 10.06
CA LYS A 24 7.96 7.85 9.35
C LYS A 24 8.66 8.80 10.31
N ALA A 25 8.02 9.14 11.42
CA ALA A 25 8.60 10.02 12.44
C ALA A 25 9.91 9.45 13.00
N VAL A 26 9.96 8.14 13.28
CA VAL A 26 11.18 7.47 13.76
C VAL A 26 12.27 7.50 12.68
N LEU A 27 11.93 7.22 11.42
CA LEU A 27 12.89 7.27 10.32
C LEU A 27 13.46 8.67 10.14
N ASP A 28 12.62 9.71 10.15
CA ASP A 28 13.05 11.09 9.96
C ASP A 28 13.91 11.58 11.13
N HIS A 29 13.58 11.18 12.37
CA HIS A 29 14.45 11.42 13.53
C HIS A 29 15.79 10.70 13.40
N LYS A 30 15.82 9.43 12.97
CA LYS A 30 17.06 8.65 12.80
C LYS A 30 17.94 9.20 11.67
N LYS A 31 17.38 9.82 10.64
CA LYS A 31 18.13 10.48 9.57
C LYS A 31 18.94 11.70 10.05
N LEU A 32 18.68 12.23 11.24
CA LEU A 32 19.49 13.28 11.84
C LEU A 32 20.87 12.78 12.27
N ASP A 33 21.01 11.48 12.54
CA ASP A 33 22.32 10.85 12.78
C ASP A 33 23.06 10.73 11.45
N HIS A 34 24.25 11.34 11.39
CA HIS A 34 25.08 11.36 10.18
C HIS A 34 25.40 9.94 9.67
N ARG A 35 25.58 8.96 10.57
CA ARG A 35 25.93 7.58 10.19
C ARG A 35 24.78 6.92 9.45
N VAL A 36 23.55 7.16 9.93
CA VAL A 36 22.33 6.66 9.31
C VAL A 36 22.11 7.37 7.97
N HIS A 37 22.29 8.69 7.93
CA HIS A 37 22.18 9.45 6.69
C HIS A 37 23.13 8.94 5.60
N ASP A 38 24.42 8.81 5.92
CA ASP A 38 25.45 8.35 4.99
C ASP A 38 25.16 6.93 4.49
N PHE A 39 24.76 6.03 5.38
CA PHE A 39 24.36 4.67 5.02
C PHE A 39 23.18 4.67 4.03
N LEU A 40 22.15 5.47 4.27
CA LEU A 40 20.99 5.58 3.39
C LEU A 40 21.37 6.20 2.03
N GLN A 41 22.28 7.18 2.01
CA GLN A 41 22.82 7.75 0.77
C GLN A 41 23.62 6.72 -0.04
N CYS A 42 24.44 5.89 0.61
CA CYS A 42 25.14 4.78 -0.04
C CYS A 42 24.16 3.78 -0.65
N CYS A 43 23.09 3.43 0.08
CA CYS A 43 22.03 2.57 -0.44
C CYS A 43 21.38 3.17 -1.70
N LEU A 44 21.04 4.45 -1.66
CA LEU A 44 20.38 5.16 -2.78
C LEU A 44 21.25 5.22 -4.04
N LYS A 45 22.57 5.38 -3.88
CA LYS A 45 23.54 5.40 -4.99
C LYS A 45 23.78 4.01 -5.59
N SER A 46 23.50 2.96 -4.83
CA SER A 46 23.70 1.60 -5.29
C SER A 46 22.60 1.16 -6.27
N PRO A 47 22.92 0.41 -7.35
CA PRO A 47 21.93 -0.04 -8.31
C PRO A 47 20.82 -0.92 -7.70
N PHE A 48 21.06 -1.57 -6.56
CA PHE A 48 20.04 -2.41 -5.92
C PHE A 48 18.81 -1.61 -5.48
N SER A 49 18.98 -0.35 -5.08
CA SER A 49 17.86 0.46 -4.57
C SER A 49 16.94 0.96 -5.68
N ARG A 50 17.36 0.84 -6.94
CA ARG A 50 16.64 1.37 -8.11
C ARG A 50 16.27 2.86 -7.94
N LYS A 51 17.11 3.63 -7.24
CA LYS A 51 16.92 5.05 -6.91
C LYS A 51 15.70 5.32 -6.00
N LEU A 52 15.25 4.34 -5.24
CA LEU A 52 14.21 4.50 -4.23
C LEU A 52 14.85 4.68 -2.85
N ASP A 53 14.35 5.64 -2.08
CA ASP A 53 14.74 5.79 -0.68
C ASP A 53 14.05 4.75 0.21
N LEU A 54 14.51 4.63 1.47
CA LEU A 54 13.94 3.65 2.41
C LEU A 54 12.44 3.87 2.64
N TRP A 55 11.97 5.12 2.64
CA TRP A 55 10.55 5.40 2.83
C TRP A 55 9.71 4.83 1.70
N ASN A 56 10.15 4.95 0.44
CA ASN A 56 9.45 4.39 -0.70
C ASN A 56 9.23 2.88 -0.59
N PHE A 57 10.16 2.13 0.02
CA PHE A 57 9.98 0.70 0.28
C PHE A 57 9.01 0.43 1.43
N LEU A 58 9.09 1.23 2.50
CA LEU A 58 8.18 1.13 3.64
C LEU A 58 6.75 1.56 3.29
N ASP A 59 6.59 2.41 2.29
CA ASP A 59 5.31 2.97 1.85
C ASP A 59 4.54 2.10 0.86
N ILE A 60 5.17 1.02 0.34
CA ILE A 60 4.57 0.10 -0.63
C ILE A 60 3.23 -0.48 -0.15
N PRO A 61 3.10 -0.99 1.09
CA PRO A 61 1.86 -1.61 1.55
C PRO A 61 0.66 -0.67 1.46
N ARG A 62 0.82 0.54 2.00
CA ARG A 62 -0.14 1.64 1.94
C ARG A 62 -0.46 2.04 0.49
N SER A 63 0.57 2.35 -0.31
CA SER A 63 0.40 2.71 -1.73
C SER A 63 -0.35 1.66 -2.55
N ARG A 64 -0.16 0.37 -2.25
CA ARG A 64 -0.86 -0.73 -2.92
C ARG A 64 -2.33 -0.81 -2.50
N LEU A 65 -2.63 -0.63 -1.22
CA LEU A 65 -4.01 -0.64 -0.72
C LEU A 65 -4.88 0.40 -1.40
N VAL A 66 -4.40 1.63 -1.56
CA VAL A 66 -5.12 2.70 -2.26
C VAL A 66 -5.36 2.38 -3.74
N LYS A 67 -4.44 1.65 -4.37
CA LYS A 67 -4.54 1.32 -5.79
C LYS A 67 -5.54 0.20 -6.08
N TYR A 68 -5.76 -0.72 -5.14
CA TYR A 68 -6.64 -1.86 -5.38
C TYR A 68 -8.08 -1.45 -5.73
N PRO A 69 -8.75 -0.50 -5.03
CA PRO A 69 -10.05 0.01 -5.45
C PRO A 69 -10.05 0.55 -6.88
N LEU A 70 -9.01 1.30 -7.27
CA LEU A 70 -8.95 1.91 -8.60
C LEU A 70 -8.85 0.83 -9.68
N LEU A 71 -7.99 -0.17 -9.45
CA LEU A 71 -7.83 -1.31 -10.36
C LEU A 71 -9.10 -2.15 -10.42
N LEU A 72 -9.71 -2.47 -9.28
CA LEU A 72 -10.94 -3.26 -9.21
C LEU A 72 -12.13 -2.55 -9.87
N ARG A 73 -12.27 -1.24 -9.67
CA ARG A 73 -13.30 -0.43 -10.34
C ARG A 73 -13.08 -0.39 -11.85
N GLU A 74 -11.83 -0.32 -12.30
CA GLU A 74 -11.55 -0.35 -13.73
C GLU A 74 -11.87 -1.71 -14.33
N ILE A 75 -11.51 -2.81 -13.67
CA ILE A 75 -11.88 -4.17 -14.09
C ILE A 75 -13.41 -4.32 -14.12
N LEU A 76 -14.12 -3.81 -13.11
CA LEU A 76 -15.58 -3.86 -13.04
C LEU A 76 -16.24 -3.15 -14.22
N LYS A 77 -15.73 -1.99 -14.66
CA LYS A 77 -16.25 -1.27 -15.84
C LYS A 77 -16.16 -2.09 -17.14
N HIS A 78 -15.14 -2.94 -17.26
CA HIS A 78 -14.90 -3.78 -18.44
C HIS A 78 -15.44 -5.21 -18.27
N THR A 79 -16.13 -5.51 -17.17
CA THR A 79 -16.75 -6.82 -16.92
C THR A 79 -18.22 -6.78 -17.31
N ALA A 80 -18.67 -7.72 -18.14
CA ALA A 80 -20.08 -7.81 -18.54
C ALA A 80 -21.00 -8.06 -17.32
N ASN A 81 -22.19 -7.45 -17.33
CA ASN A 81 -23.14 -7.52 -16.21
C ASN A 81 -23.64 -8.94 -15.89
N GLU A 82 -23.58 -9.86 -16.86
CA GLU A 82 -24.00 -11.26 -16.69
C GLU A 82 -22.86 -12.17 -16.21
N HIS A 83 -21.66 -11.62 -16.03
CA HIS A 83 -20.49 -12.38 -15.63
C HIS A 83 -20.49 -12.64 -14.12
N THR A 84 -20.21 -13.87 -13.72
CA THR A 84 -20.18 -14.29 -12.30
C THR A 84 -19.15 -13.53 -11.46
N ASP A 85 -18.08 -13.01 -12.06
CA ASP A 85 -17.11 -12.15 -11.34
C ASP A 85 -17.65 -10.73 -11.07
N GLN A 86 -18.78 -10.30 -11.65
CA GLN A 86 -19.32 -8.95 -11.39
C GLN A 86 -19.69 -8.78 -9.91
N GLN A 87 -20.44 -9.74 -9.34
CA GLN A 87 -20.84 -9.71 -7.92
C GLN A 87 -19.64 -9.74 -6.99
N HIS A 88 -18.64 -10.57 -7.30
CA HIS A 88 -17.40 -10.65 -6.55
C HIS A 88 -16.66 -9.31 -6.61
N LEU A 89 -16.44 -8.74 -7.80
CA LEU A 89 -15.74 -7.46 -7.93
C LEU A 89 -16.44 -6.32 -7.18
N ASP A 90 -17.77 -6.28 -7.20
CA ASP A 90 -18.56 -5.29 -6.44
C ASP A 90 -18.34 -5.43 -4.92
N GLU A 91 -18.31 -6.65 -4.40
CA GLU A 91 -18.01 -6.92 -2.99
C GLU A 91 -16.56 -6.55 -2.63
N ALA A 92 -15.61 -6.88 -3.50
CA ALA A 92 -14.19 -6.58 -3.30
C ALA A 92 -13.93 -5.07 -3.17
N VAL A 93 -14.60 -4.26 -4.00
CA VAL A 93 -14.47 -2.80 -3.98
C VAL A 93 -14.99 -2.19 -2.67
N ARG A 94 -15.97 -2.82 -2.02
CA ARG A 94 -16.61 -2.34 -0.79
C ARG A 94 -15.89 -2.78 0.49
N LEU A 95 -14.75 -3.45 0.38
CA LEU A 95 -14.01 -3.88 1.57
C LEU A 95 -13.50 -2.67 2.37
N PRO A 96 -13.80 -2.58 3.69
CA PRO A 96 -13.46 -1.41 4.52
C PRO A 96 -11.98 -1.05 4.55
N LEU A 97 -11.10 -2.06 4.49
CA LEU A 97 -9.64 -1.89 4.47
C LEU A 97 -9.14 -1.16 3.21
N LEU A 98 -9.97 -1.07 2.16
CA LEU A 98 -9.65 -0.34 0.94
C LEU A 98 -10.28 1.06 0.90
N GLU A 99 -11.23 1.37 1.79
CA GLU A 99 -11.85 2.69 1.92
C GLU A 99 -11.12 3.59 2.93
N CYS A 100 -10.38 3.00 3.86
CA CYS A 100 -9.87 3.67 5.07
C CYS A 100 -8.83 4.79 4.81
N GLU A 101 -8.14 4.79 3.66
CA GLU A 101 -7.07 5.76 3.39
C GLU A 101 -7.53 7.12 2.83
N SER A 102 -8.83 7.34 2.64
CA SER A 102 -9.33 8.67 2.24
C SER A 102 -9.42 9.68 3.40
N ARG A 103 -9.04 9.31 4.63
CA ARG A 103 -9.29 10.11 5.85
C ARG A 103 -8.04 10.60 6.59
N GLU A 104 -6.82 10.25 6.16
CA GLU A 104 -5.58 10.63 6.87
C GLU A 104 -4.79 11.76 6.17
N ALA A 105 -5.49 12.66 5.46
CA ALA A 105 -4.89 13.84 4.81
C ALA A 105 -5.31 15.17 5.46
N ASP A 106 -5.47 15.18 6.79
CA ASP A 106 -5.61 16.38 7.63
C ASP A 106 -4.60 16.32 8.81
#